data_AF-A0A950BMP5-F1
#
_entry.id   AF-A0A950BMP5-F1
#
_cell.length_a   1.000
_cell.length_b   1.000
_cell.length_c   1.000
_cell.angle_alpha   90.00
_cell.angle_beta   90.00
_cell.angle_gamma   90.00
#
_symmetry.space_group_name_H-M   'P 1'
#
loop_
_entity.id
_entity.type
_entity.pdbx_description
1 polymer ?
#
loop_
_entity_poly.entity_id
_entity_poly.type
_entity_poly.pdbx_seq_one_letter_code
_entity_poly.pdbx_strand_id
1 'polypeptide(L)'
;MKRTWIAAPLLCFACGAMAAAEQPAVSPQQAVSAVIAQLERAKASLMQEYATRGKAFPKSSEWAYRSNAGESVSYNSRSPASASLVATITGTKNEDLYNRHLAYFAATKPDGTVVWTCGTARSALRTSPSEETSMYPFLPPECRN
;
A
#
# COMPACT_ATOMS: atom_id res chain seq x y z
N MET A 1 -0.14 -62.75 41.55
CA MET A 1 -0.61 -62.58 40.15
C MET A 1 -0.87 -61.09 39.94
N LYS A 2 -0.36 -60.31 38.99
CA LYS A 2 0.56 -60.45 37.85
C LYS A 2 1.22 -59.06 37.65
N ARG A 3 2.52 -59.03 37.33
CA ARG A 3 3.26 -57.86 36.81
C ARG A 3 2.91 -57.65 35.34
N THR A 4 2.81 -56.39 34.89
CA THR A 4 2.71 -56.01 33.46
C THR A 4 3.21 -54.57 33.31
N TRP A 5 4.51 -54.35 33.04
CA TRP A 5 5.21 -54.18 31.75
C TRP A 5 5.21 -52.73 31.23
N ILE A 6 6.44 -52.19 31.12
CA ILE A 6 6.84 -50.94 30.48
C ILE A 6 6.54 -51.05 28.97
N ALA A 7 5.96 -50.02 28.37
CA ALA A 7 5.99 -49.82 26.92
C ALA A 7 6.04 -48.32 26.59
N ALA A 8 7.24 -47.84 26.29
CA ALA A 8 7.44 -46.69 25.44
C ALA A 8 7.62 -47.19 24.00
N PRO A 9 6.89 -46.61 23.02
CA PRO A 9 7.38 -46.46 21.66
C PRO A 9 7.48 -44.96 21.36
N LEU A 10 8.70 -44.43 21.18
CA LEU A 10 9.29 -44.19 19.85
C LEU A 10 8.37 -43.40 18.91
N LEU A 11 8.69 -42.10 18.79
CA LEU A 11 8.77 -41.34 17.53
C LEU A 11 7.84 -41.77 16.38
N CYS A 12 6.75 -41.01 16.20
CA CYS A 12 6.22 -40.72 14.87
C CYS A 12 6.41 -39.22 14.59
N PHE A 13 7.61 -38.91 14.08
CA PHE A 13 7.83 -37.76 13.22
C PHE A 13 7.04 -38.03 11.93
N ALA A 14 5.85 -37.44 11.80
CA ALA A 14 5.07 -37.50 10.57
C ALA A 14 4.58 -36.09 10.23
N CYS A 15 5.22 -35.53 9.20
CA CYS A 15 4.73 -34.54 8.24
C CYS A 15 3.59 -33.63 8.74
N GLY A 16 3.82 -32.35 8.97
CA GLY A 16 4.23 -31.45 7.89
C GLY A 16 3.01 -30.99 7.07
N ALA A 17 1.97 -30.47 7.74
CA ALA A 17 1.09 -29.51 7.11
C ALA A 17 1.50 -28.13 7.65
N MET A 18 2.45 -27.49 6.97
CA MET A 18 2.42 -26.03 6.94
C MET A 18 1.10 -25.69 6.24
N ALA A 19 0.03 -25.55 7.03
CA ALA A 19 -1.08 -24.74 6.59
C ALA A 19 -0.46 -23.37 6.34
N ALA A 20 -0.19 -23.05 5.07
CA ALA A 20 -0.05 -21.68 4.66
C ALA A 20 -1.30 -21.02 5.19
N ALA A 21 -1.17 -20.25 6.26
CA ALA A 21 -2.26 -19.51 6.84
C ALA A 21 -2.69 -18.55 5.72
N GLU A 22 -3.71 -18.94 4.96
CA GLU A 22 -4.39 -18.02 4.07
C GLU A 22 -4.93 -16.93 4.99
N GLN A 23 -4.22 -15.81 5.07
CA GLN A 23 -4.70 -14.65 5.79
C GLN A 23 -6.15 -14.42 5.35
N PRO A 24 -7.12 -14.31 6.28
CA PRO A 24 -8.50 -14.09 5.88
C PRO A 24 -8.54 -12.84 5.02
N ALA A 25 -9.02 -13.00 3.78
CA ALA A 25 -9.08 -11.91 2.82
C ALA A 25 -9.96 -10.80 3.42
N VAL A 26 -9.41 -9.60 3.53
CA VAL A 26 -10.16 -8.45 4.03
C VAL A 26 -11.20 -8.02 3.00
N SER A 27 -12.29 -7.41 3.46
CA SER A 27 -13.31 -6.92 2.55
C SER A 27 -12.73 -5.88 1.58
N PRO A 28 -13.29 -5.72 0.36
CA PRO A 28 -12.85 -4.71 -0.60
C PRO A 28 -12.74 -3.31 0.01
N GLN A 29 -13.73 -2.92 0.82
CA GLN A 29 -13.77 -1.62 1.49
C GLN A 29 -12.65 -1.50 2.54
N GLN A 30 -12.40 -2.54 3.33
CA GLN A 30 -11.31 -2.54 4.30
C GLN A 30 -9.94 -2.44 3.63
N ALA A 31 -9.74 -3.14 2.51
CA ALA A 31 -8.51 -3.07 1.73
C ALA A 31 -8.26 -1.63 1.20
N VAL A 32 -9.29 -1.01 0.63
CA VAL A 32 -9.20 0.38 0.13
C VAL A 32 -8.92 1.35 1.27
N SER A 33 -9.64 1.26 2.40
CA SER A 33 -9.42 2.14 3.55
C SER A 33 -8.02 1.98 4.15
N ALA A 34 -7.48 0.75 4.22
CA ALA A 34 -6.13 0.51 4.68
C ALA A 34 -5.08 1.17 3.78
N VAL A 35 -5.24 1.06 2.46
CA VAL A 35 -4.36 1.71 1.48
C VAL A 35 -4.45 3.23 1.53
N ILE A 36 -5.66 3.80 1.67
CA ILE A 36 -5.83 5.25 1.87
C ILE A 36 -5.10 5.70 3.13
N ALA A 37 -5.24 4.98 4.25
CA ALA A 37 -4.54 5.31 5.49
C ALA A 37 -3.01 5.24 5.33
N GLN A 38 -2.50 4.28 4.56
CA GLN A 38 -1.08 4.17 4.21
C GLN A 38 -0.61 5.36 3.36
N LEU A 39 -1.38 5.74 2.35
CA LEU A 39 -1.10 6.90 1.50
C LEU A 39 -1.10 8.21 2.29
N GLU A 40 -2.03 8.39 3.23
CA GLU A 40 -2.05 9.57 4.11
C GLU A 40 -0.84 9.63 5.04
N ARG A 41 -0.39 8.49 5.60
CA ARG A 41 0.87 8.43 6.36
C ARG A 41 2.07 8.81 5.49
N ALA A 42 2.16 8.28 4.27
CA ALA A 42 3.24 8.59 3.34
C ALA A 42 3.24 10.06 2.92
N LYS A 43 2.05 10.63 2.66
CA LYS A 43 1.85 12.04 2.37
C LYS A 43 2.30 12.92 3.52
N ALA A 44 1.94 12.60 4.76
CA ALA A 44 2.41 13.35 5.93
C ALA A 44 3.94 13.37 6.04
N SER A 45 4.60 12.22 5.86
CA SER A 45 6.06 12.12 5.86
C SER A 45 6.70 12.90 4.71
N LEU A 46 6.15 12.82 3.50
CA LEU A 46 6.64 13.56 2.34
C LEU A 46 6.47 15.08 2.54
N MET A 47 5.37 15.52 3.15
CA MET A 47 5.14 16.94 3.42
C MET A 47 6.10 17.52 4.46
N GLN A 48 6.59 16.71 5.41
CA GLN A 48 7.67 17.11 6.30
C GLN A 48 8.97 17.35 5.52
N GLU A 49 9.32 16.44 4.60
CA GLU A 49 10.50 16.59 3.74
C GLU A 49 10.36 17.81 2.80
N TYR A 50 9.17 18.00 2.22
CA TYR A 50 8.85 19.15 1.37
C TYR A 50 9.06 20.47 2.11
N ALA A 51 8.64 20.56 3.38
CA ALA A 51 8.84 21.75 4.21
C ALA A 51 10.33 21.99 4.52
N THR A 52 11.06 20.94 4.90
CA THR A 52 12.52 21.02 5.18
C THR A 52 13.33 21.46 3.97
N ARG A 53 12.85 21.14 2.75
CA ARG A 53 13.50 21.50 1.48
C ARG A 53 13.10 22.86 0.91
N GLY A 54 12.42 23.70 1.71
CA GLY A 54 12.01 25.03 1.25
C GLY A 54 10.86 24.99 0.25
N LYS A 55 9.89 24.08 0.45
CA LYS A 55 8.71 23.88 -0.41
C LYS A 55 9.05 23.31 -1.79
N ALA A 56 9.89 22.30 -1.81
CA ALA A 56 10.27 21.56 -3.01
C ALA A 56 10.15 20.06 -2.77
N PHE A 57 9.48 19.35 -3.68
CA PHE A 57 9.45 17.89 -3.63
C PHE A 57 10.85 17.34 -3.90
N PRO A 58 11.32 16.35 -3.12
CA PRO A 58 12.58 15.67 -3.39
C PRO A 58 12.56 14.99 -4.75
N LYS A 59 13.74 14.68 -5.32
CA LYS A 59 13.79 13.78 -6.48
C LYS A 59 13.46 12.36 -6.04
N SER A 60 12.97 11.53 -6.94
CA SER A 60 12.69 10.11 -6.64
C SER A 60 13.90 9.34 -6.10
N SER A 61 15.13 9.75 -6.47
CA SER A 61 16.38 9.17 -5.98
C SER A 61 16.79 9.64 -4.58
N GLU A 62 16.18 10.71 -4.07
CA GLU A 62 16.58 11.39 -2.83
C GLU A 62 15.65 11.06 -1.66
N TRP A 63 14.48 10.51 -1.94
CA TRP A 63 13.48 10.17 -0.91
C TRP A 63 12.74 8.89 -1.28
N ALA A 64 12.48 8.07 -0.26
CA ALA A 64 11.63 6.91 -0.36
C ALA A 64 10.77 6.82 0.91
N TYR A 65 9.53 6.36 0.76
CA TYR A 65 8.70 6.08 1.92
C TYR A 65 9.23 4.85 2.64
N ARG A 66 9.51 4.98 3.94
CA ARG A 66 9.94 3.88 4.81
C ARG A 66 8.80 3.53 5.76
N SER A 67 8.12 2.42 5.50
CA SER A 67 7.14 1.85 6.45
C SER A 67 7.82 0.81 7.34
N ASN A 68 7.56 0.88 8.65
CA ASN A 68 7.99 -0.15 9.60
C ASN A 68 7.19 -1.45 9.44
N ALA A 69 6.06 -1.41 8.74
CA ALA A 69 5.17 -2.56 8.54
C ALA A 69 5.38 -3.27 7.18
N GLY A 70 6.47 -2.96 6.47
CA GLY A 70 6.75 -3.55 5.14
C GLY A 70 5.81 -3.06 4.04
N GLU A 71 5.01 -2.03 4.31
CA GLU A 71 4.08 -1.44 3.35
C GLU A 71 4.85 -0.72 2.25
N SER A 72 4.59 -1.05 0.98
CA SER A 72 5.25 -0.40 -0.15
C SER A 72 4.39 0.73 -0.72
N VAL A 73 4.86 1.97 -0.55
CA VAL A 73 4.40 3.13 -1.32
C VAL A 73 5.53 3.53 -2.26
N SER A 74 5.25 3.50 -3.56
CA SER A 74 6.17 4.01 -4.57
C SER A 74 6.07 5.52 -4.64
N TYR A 75 7.23 6.17 -4.58
CA TYR A 75 7.35 7.61 -4.73
C TYR A 75 7.92 7.95 -6.10
N ASN A 76 7.29 8.88 -6.80
CA ASN A 76 7.83 9.44 -8.03
C ASN A 76 7.69 10.97 -8.04
N SER A 77 8.69 11.66 -8.53
CA SER A 77 8.72 13.11 -8.70
C SER A 77 9.27 13.45 -10.08
N ARG A 78 8.53 14.23 -10.86
CA ARG A 78 8.99 14.74 -12.17
C ARG A 78 9.68 16.09 -12.05
N SER A 79 9.33 16.85 -11.02
CA SER A 79 9.85 18.18 -10.78
C SER A 79 9.68 18.55 -9.30
N PRO A 80 10.37 19.58 -8.80
CA PRO A 80 10.15 20.09 -7.45
C PRO A 80 8.71 20.52 -7.14
N ALA A 81 7.89 20.71 -8.16
CA ALA A 81 6.49 21.13 -8.06
C ALA A 81 5.49 19.97 -8.24
N SER A 82 5.93 18.73 -8.45
CA SER A 82 5.03 17.60 -8.65
C SER A 82 5.55 16.31 -8.03
N ALA A 83 4.65 15.58 -7.38
CA ALA A 83 4.96 14.30 -6.76
C ALA A 83 3.79 13.33 -6.89
N SER A 84 4.08 12.06 -6.73
CA SER A 84 3.08 11.00 -6.67
C SER A 84 3.48 9.96 -5.66
N LEU A 85 2.50 9.53 -4.87
CA LEU A 85 2.58 8.40 -3.95
C LEU A 85 1.62 7.34 -4.46
N VAL A 86 2.14 6.16 -4.77
CA VAL A 86 1.36 5.07 -5.36
C VAL A 86 1.46 3.84 -4.47
N ALA A 87 0.32 3.34 -4.01
CA ALA A 87 0.24 2.15 -3.17
C ALA A 87 -0.55 1.06 -3.89
N THR A 88 -0.11 -0.19 -3.69
CA THR A 88 -0.77 -1.37 -4.27
C THR A 88 -1.80 -1.92 -3.29
N ILE A 89 -3.01 -2.17 -3.78
CA ILE A 89 -4.07 -2.81 -3.00
C ILE A 89 -3.79 -4.31 -2.97
N THR A 90 -3.59 -4.83 -1.76
CA THR A 90 -3.32 -6.24 -1.49
C THR A 90 -4.24 -6.74 -0.37
N GLY A 91 -4.22 -8.04 -0.08
CA GLY A 91 -5.00 -8.63 1.02
C GLY A 91 -6.49 -8.83 0.75
N THR A 92 -6.98 -8.50 -0.44
CA THR A 92 -8.35 -8.77 -0.90
C THR A 92 -8.37 -9.83 -2.00
N LYS A 93 -9.48 -10.59 -2.12
CA LYS A 93 -9.74 -11.53 -3.21
C LYS A 93 -10.54 -10.90 -4.37
N ASN A 94 -10.88 -9.62 -4.29
CA ASN A 94 -11.58 -8.92 -5.36
C ASN A 94 -10.62 -8.62 -6.51
N GLU A 95 -10.88 -9.19 -7.69
CA GLU A 95 -10.01 -9.08 -8.87
C GLU A 95 -9.96 -7.65 -9.46
N ASP A 96 -10.99 -6.84 -9.24
CA ASP A 96 -11.01 -5.44 -9.64
C ASP A 96 -10.11 -4.56 -8.78
N LEU A 97 -9.65 -5.06 -7.63
CA LEU A 97 -8.80 -4.33 -6.67
C LEU A 97 -7.43 -4.99 -6.45
N TYR A 98 -7.36 -6.31 -6.46
CA TYR A 98 -6.14 -7.03 -6.14
C TYR A 98 -5.03 -6.68 -7.13
N ASN A 99 -3.86 -6.27 -6.61
CA ASN A 99 -2.72 -5.76 -7.36
C ASN A 99 -3.00 -4.50 -8.21
N ARG A 100 -4.15 -3.82 -8.01
CA ARG A 100 -4.39 -2.49 -8.56
C ARG A 100 -3.79 -1.43 -7.67
N HIS A 101 -3.64 -0.22 -8.21
CA HIS A 101 -2.98 0.86 -7.48
C HIS A 101 -3.91 2.04 -7.24
N LEU A 102 -3.82 2.55 -6.01
CA LEU A 102 -4.40 3.82 -5.61
C LEU A 102 -3.26 4.80 -5.36
N ALA A 103 -3.48 6.06 -5.71
CA ALA A 103 -2.42 7.05 -5.66
C ALA A 103 -2.89 8.42 -5.19
N TYR A 104 -1.95 9.16 -4.61
CA TYR A 104 -2.04 10.59 -4.38
C TYR A 104 -1.07 11.32 -5.29
N PHE A 105 -1.60 12.23 -6.09
CA PHE A 105 -0.85 13.07 -7.00
C PHE A 105 -0.81 14.49 -6.45
N ALA A 106 0.38 15.01 -6.24
CA ALA A 106 0.62 16.36 -5.77
C ALA A 106 1.01 17.28 -6.92
N ALA A 107 0.46 18.48 -6.92
CA ALA A 107 0.92 19.59 -7.74
C ALA A 107 1.00 20.86 -6.88
N THR A 108 2.16 21.53 -6.93
CA THR A 108 2.36 22.83 -6.29
C THR A 108 1.86 23.93 -7.21
N LYS A 109 0.98 24.78 -6.69
CA LYS A 109 0.52 26.00 -7.35
C LYS A 109 1.56 27.13 -7.25
N PRO A 110 1.48 28.17 -8.09
CA PRO A 110 2.40 29.32 -8.03
C PRO A 110 2.39 30.07 -6.68
N ASP A 111 1.30 29.99 -5.92
CA ASP A 111 1.18 30.54 -4.55
C ASP A 111 1.88 29.68 -3.48
N GLY A 112 2.45 28.54 -3.86
CA GLY A 112 3.11 27.58 -2.97
C GLY A 112 2.17 26.60 -2.30
N THR A 113 0.87 26.64 -2.59
CA THR A 113 -0.12 25.67 -2.09
C THR A 113 0.03 24.36 -2.82
N VAL A 114 0.07 23.24 -2.09
CA VAL A 114 0.09 21.90 -2.67
C VAL A 114 -1.34 21.38 -2.79
N VAL A 115 -1.76 21.06 -4.01
CA VAL A 115 -3.03 20.35 -4.27
C VAL A 115 -2.75 18.86 -4.38
N TRP A 116 -3.54 18.07 -3.68
CA TRP A 116 -3.50 16.61 -3.73
C TRP A 116 -4.75 16.08 -4.41
N THR A 117 -4.56 15.25 -5.42
CA THR A 117 -5.63 14.53 -6.12
C THR A 117 -5.50 13.05 -5.78
N CYS A 118 -6.57 12.47 -5.24
CA CYS A 118 -6.68 11.02 -5.15
C CYS A 118 -7.19 10.45 -6.48
N GLY A 119 -6.58 9.38 -6.94
CA GLY A 119 -6.97 8.72 -8.17
C GLY A 119 -6.36 7.33 -8.31
N THR A 120 -6.79 6.62 -9.34
CA THR A 120 -6.27 5.31 -9.70
C THR A 120 -4.99 5.44 -10.52
N ALA A 121 -4.17 4.38 -10.49
CA ALA A 121 -2.91 4.33 -11.23
C ALA A 121 -2.70 2.94 -11.87
N ARG A 122 -2.33 2.91 -13.14
CA ARG A 122 -2.08 1.65 -13.87
C ARG A 122 -0.77 0.91 -13.52
N SER A 123 -0.07 1.30 -12.46
CA SER A 123 1.31 1.82 -12.54
C SER A 123 1.88 2.33 -11.22
N ALA A 124 2.68 1.57 -10.47
CA ALA A 124 3.47 2.05 -9.34
C ALA A 124 4.40 3.25 -9.66
N LEU A 125 4.78 3.42 -10.93
CA LEU A 125 5.65 4.52 -11.41
C LEU A 125 4.86 5.71 -11.98
N ARG A 126 3.53 5.71 -11.83
CA ARG A 126 2.68 6.77 -12.39
C ARG A 126 2.82 8.05 -11.59
N THR A 127 2.83 9.14 -12.33
CA THR A 127 2.93 10.52 -11.83
C THR A 127 1.68 11.34 -12.17
N SER A 128 0.65 10.70 -12.70
CA SER A 128 -0.65 11.29 -13.02
C SER A 128 -1.74 10.22 -12.88
N PRO A 129 -3.00 10.62 -12.60
CA PRO A 129 -4.12 9.70 -12.55
C PRO A 129 -4.26 8.88 -13.83
N SER A 130 -4.87 7.71 -13.71
CA SER A 130 -5.26 6.84 -14.82
C SER A 130 -6.64 6.31 -14.51
N GLU A 131 -7.57 6.39 -15.44
CA GLU A 131 -8.95 5.92 -15.24
C GLU A 131 -8.98 4.39 -15.18
N GLU A 132 -9.08 3.82 -13.97
CA GLU A 132 -9.32 2.39 -13.74
C GLU A 132 -10.76 2.23 -13.24
N THR A 133 -11.72 2.37 -14.16
CA THR A 133 -13.15 2.46 -13.84
C THR A 133 -13.71 1.23 -13.11
N SER A 134 -13.09 0.06 -13.27
CA SER A 134 -13.42 -1.16 -12.52
C SER A 134 -13.27 -1.00 -11.01
N MET A 135 -12.39 -0.10 -10.55
CA MET A 135 -12.17 0.16 -9.13
C MET A 135 -13.22 1.10 -8.53
N TYR A 136 -13.86 1.96 -9.34
CA TYR A 136 -14.69 3.07 -8.86
C TYR A 136 -15.84 2.68 -7.93
N PRO A 137 -16.51 1.52 -8.09
CA PRO A 137 -17.55 1.07 -7.15
C PRO A 137 -17.05 0.88 -5.71
N PHE A 138 -15.74 0.62 -5.53
CA PHE A 138 -15.12 0.37 -4.23
C PHE A 138 -14.40 1.59 -3.65
N LEU A 139 -14.22 2.64 -4.47
CA LEU A 139 -13.50 3.84 -4.07
C LEU A 139 -14.43 4.92 -3.55
N PRO A 140 -13.97 5.71 -2.56
CA PRO A 140 -14.60 6.97 -2.20
C PRO A 140 -14.66 7.92 -3.41
N PRO A 141 -15.70 8.78 -3.53
CA PRO A 141 -15.86 9.69 -4.66
C PRO A 141 -14.63 10.55 -4.96
N GLU A 142 -13.91 10.99 -3.94
CA GLU A 142 -12.69 11.81 -4.05
C GLU A 142 -11.52 11.08 -4.74
N CYS A 143 -11.57 9.75 -4.79
CA CYS A 143 -10.54 8.88 -5.35
C CYS A 143 -10.90 8.30 -6.72
N ARG A 144 -12.02 8.72 -7.32
CA ARG A 144 -12.49 8.25 -8.63
C ARG A 144 -11.98 9.14 -9.77
N ASN A 145 -10.65 9.34 -9.84
CA ASN A 145 -9.96 10.11 -10.88
C ASN A 145 -8.85 9.29 -11.55
#